data_AF-A0A397DSH6-F1
#
_entry.id   AF-A0A397DSH6-F1
#
_cell.length_a   1.000
_cell.length_b   1.000
_cell.length_c   1.000
_cell.angle_alpha   90.00
_cell.angle_beta   90.00
_cell.angle_gamma   90.00
#
_symmetry.space_group_name_H-M   'P 1'
#
loop_
_entity.id
_entity.type
_entity.pdbx_description
1 polymer ?
#
loop_
_entity_poly.entity_id
_entity_poly.type
_entity_poly.pdbx_seq_one_letter_code
_entity_poly.pdbx_strand_id
1 'polypeptide(L)'
;MKRRYFFDNIVPIVMYAVVGTTISSVSVGLIMYVVGQLAFSIKLSLAEALSFGALISATDTVSVLAIFQELRVDPTLFYLVFGESSLNDAVAIVLFGTFSKFIGNVYSSSYLPIAILDFVLIFVGSTLIGILFGVLSALLFKHFDFKGCLYHEVRGFATSSHQPHRPHPINP
;
A
#
# COMPACT_ATOMS: atom_id res chain seq x y z
N MET A 1 3.50 18.11 11.12
CA MET A 1 2.58 17.64 10.06
C MET A 1 1.30 18.47 10.08
N LYS A 2 1.03 19.32 9.08
CA LYS A 2 -0.27 20.02 8.99
C LYS A 2 -1.29 19.06 8.36
N ARG A 3 -1.84 18.14 9.19
CA ARG A 3 -2.86 17.13 8.82
C ARG A 3 -3.99 17.69 7.95
N ARG A 4 -4.35 18.96 8.15
CA ARG A 4 -5.46 19.65 7.49
C ARG A 4 -5.41 19.54 5.95
N TYR A 5 -4.26 19.80 5.33
CA TYR A 5 -4.13 19.75 3.86
C TYR A 5 -4.32 18.35 3.25
N PHE A 6 -3.93 17.29 3.97
CA PHE A 6 -4.14 15.92 3.54
C PHE A 6 -5.62 15.51 3.63
N PHE A 7 -6.29 15.87 4.73
CA PHE A 7 -7.71 15.56 4.93
C PHE A 7 -8.64 16.41 4.06
N ASP A 8 -8.25 17.65 3.75
CA ASP A 8 -9.01 18.53 2.85
C ASP A 8 -9.01 18.01 1.40
N ASN A 9 -7.99 17.23 1.01
CA ASN A 9 -7.82 16.68 -0.35
C ASN A 9 -7.95 15.15 -0.40
N ILE A 10 -8.62 14.53 0.57
CA ILE A 10 -8.70 13.06 0.62
C ILE A 10 -9.52 12.48 -0.54
N VAL A 11 -10.54 13.20 -1.00
CA VAL A 11 -11.38 12.80 -2.14
C VAL A 11 -10.56 12.66 -3.43
N PRO A 12 -9.80 13.69 -3.87
CA PRO A 12 -8.97 13.54 -5.06
C PRO A 12 -7.87 12.48 -4.87
N ILE A 13 -7.28 12.35 -3.69
CA ILE A 13 -6.29 11.30 -3.40
C ILE A 13 -6.88 9.90 -3.64
N VAL A 14 -8.04 9.61 -3.03
CA VAL A 14 -8.72 8.32 -3.18
C VAL A 14 -9.19 8.10 -4.62
N MET A 15 -9.70 9.14 -5.29
CA MET A 15 -10.09 9.05 -6.70
C MET A 15 -8.90 8.69 -7.59
N TYR A 16 -7.76 9.38 -7.44
CA TYR A 16 -6.56 9.08 -8.23
C TYR A 16 -6.02 7.67 -7.95
N ALA A 17 -5.95 7.28 -6.67
CA ALA A 17 -5.45 5.97 -6.29
C ALA A 17 -6.36 4.81 -6.75
N VAL A 18 -7.69 4.95 -6.63
CA VAL A 18 -8.60 3.85 -6.96
C VAL A 18 -8.87 3.82 -8.47
N VAL A 19 -9.30 4.94 -9.04
CA VAL A 19 -9.70 5.00 -10.45
C VAL A 19 -8.48 4.96 -11.36
N GLY A 20 -7.43 5.72 -11.03
CA GLY A 20 -6.20 5.75 -11.81
C GLY A 20 -5.53 4.38 -11.91
N THR A 21 -5.36 3.70 -10.78
CA THR A 21 -4.75 2.36 -10.72
C THR A 21 -5.63 1.30 -11.37
N THR A 22 -6.96 1.39 -11.23
CA THR A 22 -7.86 0.45 -11.94
C THR A 22 -7.76 0.61 -13.45
N ILE A 23 -7.79 1.84 -13.97
CA ILE A 23 -7.65 2.12 -15.41
C ILE A 23 -6.28 1.69 -15.92
N SER A 24 -5.21 2.00 -15.19
CA SER A 24 -3.84 1.57 -15.50
C SER A 24 -3.73 0.04 -15.55
N SER A 25 -4.23 -0.66 -14.53
CA SER A 25 -4.22 -2.12 -14.48
C SER A 25 -4.95 -2.77 -15.65
N VAL A 26 -6.17 -2.28 -15.97
CA VAL A 26 -6.97 -2.81 -17.06
C VAL A 26 -6.35 -2.50 -18.42
N SER A 27 -5.85 -1.28 -18.62
CA SER A 27 -5.21 -0.89 -19.88
C SER A 27 -3.95 -1.71 -20.16
N VAL A 28 -3.03 -1.82 -19.19
CA VAL A 28 -1.81 -2.62 -19.32
C VAL A 28 -2.15 -4.10 -19.54
N GLY A 29 -3.11 -4.64 -18.79
CA GLY A 29 -3.53 -6.04 -18.94
C GLY A 29 -4.17 -6.34 -20.29
N LEU A 30 -5.00 -5.43 -20.82
CA LEU A 30 -5.61 -5.59 -22.13
C LEU A 30 -4.56 -5.48 -23.26
N ILE A 31 -3.63 -4.54 -23.15
CA ILE A 31 -2.50 -4.42 -24.08
C ILE A 31 -1.69 -5.73 -24.09
N MET A 32 -1.36 -6.26 -22.91
CA MET A 32 -0.62 -7.52 -22.80
C MET A 32 -1.37 -8.70 -23.44
N TYR A 33 -2.69 -8.77 -23.24
CA TYR A 33 -3.54 -9.79 -23.86
C TYR A 33 -3.52 -9.69 -25.40
N VAL A 34 -3.71 -8.49 -25.96
CA VAL A 34 -3.73 -8.27 -27.41
C VAL A 34 -2.37 -8.59 -28.04
N VAL A 35 -1.27 -8.14 -27.41
CA VAL A 35 0.10 -8.43 -27.87
C VAL A 35 0.41 -9.93 -27.84
N GLY A 36 -0.07 -10.65 -26.81
CA GLY A 36 0.04 -12.11 -26.72
C GLY A 36 -0.74 -12.84 -27.83
N GLN A 37 -1.90 -12.32 -28.24
CA GLN A 37 -2.67 -12.89 -29.35
C GLN A 37 -2.04 -12.63 -30.72
N LEU A 38 -1.40 -11.47 -30.90
CA LEU A 38 -0.65 -11.12 -32.10
C LEU A 38 0.69 -11.87 -32.25
N ALA A 39 0.96 -12.86 -31.39
CA ALA A 39 2.17 -13.69 -31.38
C ALA A 39 3.50 -12.94 -31.13
N PHE A 40 3.45 -11.71 -30.61
CA PHE A 40 4.64 -10.95 -30.22
C PHE A 40 5.14 -11.29 -28.80
N SER A 41 4.34 -12.00 -27.99
CA SER A 41 4.66 -12.35 -26.61
C SER A 41 4.04 -13.68 -26.19
N ILE A 42 4.23 -14.08 -24.93
CA ILE A 42 3.65 -15.28 -24.33
C ILE A 42 2.12 -15.19 -24.40
N LYS A 43 1.47 -16.28 -24.82
CA LYS A 43 0.01 -16.39 -24.83
C LYS A 43 -0.51 -16.52 -23.41
N LEU A 44 -0.93 -15.40 -22.84
CA LEU A 44 -1.59 -15.33 -21.55
C LEU A 44 -3.11 -15.33 -21.74
N SER A 45 -3.82 -15.99 -20.83
CA SER A 45 -5.26 -15.80 -20.69
C SER A 45 -5.59 -14.36 -20.27
N LEU A 46 -6.82 -13.92 -20.51
CA LEU A 46 -7.25 -12.58 -20.15
C LEU A 46 -7.07 -12.31 -18.65
N ALA A 47 -7.37 -13.28 -17.79
CA ALA A 47 -7.19 -13.15 -16.34
C ALA A 47 -5.71 -13.07 -15.93
N GLU A 48 -4.82 -13.84 -16.55
CA GLU A 48 -3.37 -13.75 -16.28
C GLU A 48 -2.82 -12.39 -16.72
N ALA A 49 -3.24 -11.90 -17.89
CA ALA A 49 -2.82 -10.60 -18.39
C ALA A 49 -3.34 -9.44 -17.52
N LEU A 50 -4.59 -9.49 -17.06
CA LEU A 50 -5.16 -8.50 -16.14
C LEU A 50 -4.50 -8.56 -14.75
N SER A 51 -4.22 -9.76 -14.24
CA SER A 51 -3.48 -9.95 -12.97
C SER A 51 -2.08 -9.34 -13.06
N PHE A 52 -1.38 -9.53 -14.18
CA PHE A 52 -0.10 -8.90 -14.45
C PHE A 52 -0.20 -7.37 -14.50
N GLY A 53 -1.22 -6.85 -15.19
CA GLY A 53 -1.49 -5.40 -15.22
C GLY A 53 -1.73 -4.82 -13.82
N ALA A 54 -2.46 -5.53 -12.96
CA ALA A 54 -2.68 -5.14 -11.58
C ALA A 54 -1.39 -5.09 -10.76
N LEU A 55 -0.52 -6.09 -10.89
CA LEU A 55 0.77 -6.13 -10.18
C LEU A 55 1.68 -4.95 -10.53
N ILE A 56 1.74 -4.55 -11.80
CA ILE A 56 2.63 -3.47 -12.25
C ILE A 56 2.01 -2.08 -12.06
N SER A 57 0.70 -2.00 -11.85
CA SER A 57 0.04 -0.70 -11.67
C SER A 57 0.33 -0.03 -10.32
N ALA A 58 0.97 -0.73 -9.37
CA ALA A 58 1.44 -0.11 -8.14
C ALA A 58 2.66 0.76 -8.41
N THR A 59 2.57 2.06 -8.17
CA THR A 59 3.64 3.03 -8.43
C THR A 59 4.42 3.36 -7.17
N ASP A 60 5.76 3.35 -7.26
CA ASP A 60 6.64 3.85 -6.21
C ASP A 60 7.01 5.32 -6.48
N THR A 61 6.64 6.21 -5.56
CA THR A 61 6.93 7.65 -5.65
C THR A 61 7.98 8.12 -4.67
N VAL A 62 8.65 7.22 -3.92
CA VAL A 62 9.67 7.60 -2.93
C VAL A 62 10.76 8.49 -3.53
N SER A 63 11.25 8.16 -4.74
CA SER A 63 12.25 8.97 -5.43
C SER A 63 11.71 10.33 -5.88
N VAL A 64 10.46 10.40 -6.35
CA VAL A 64 9.83 11.65 -6.79
C VAL A 64 9.58 12.58 -5.59
N LEU A 65 9.15 12.01 -4.46
CA LEU A 65 8.93 12.74 -3.22
C LEU A 65 10.23 13.36 -2.68
N ALA A 66 11.37 12.67 -2.82
CA ALA A 66 12.68 13.20 -2.42
C ALA A 66 13.05 14.46 -3.23
N ILE A 67 12.84 14.44 -4.54
CA ILE A 67 13.11 15.58 -5.43
C ILE A 67 12.15 16.74 -5.14
N PHE A 68 10.87 16.46 -4.88
CA PHE A 68 9.88 17.49 -4.55
C PHE A 68 10.21 18.25 -3.27
N GLN A 69 10.84 17.59 -2.30
CA GLN A 69 11.32 18.25 -1.08
C GLN A 69 12.48 19.21 -1.37
N GLU A 70 13.38 18.85 -2.28
CA GLU A 70 14.50 19.71 -2.71
C GLU A 70 14.01 20.93 -3.50
N LEU A 71 13.00 20.74 -4.37
CA LEU A 71 12.41 21.80 -5.20
C LEU A 71 11.43 22.72 -4.47
N ARG A 72 11.17 22.51 -3.16
CA ARG A 72 10.18 23.25 -2.36
C ARG A 72 8.80 23.33 -3.05
N VAL A 73 8.33 22.20 -3.57
CA VAL A 73 7.01 22.08 -4.23
C VAL A 73 5.85 22.39 -3.25
N ASP A 74 4.70 22.77 -3.81
CA ASP A 74 3.48 23.00 -3.02
C ASP A 74 3.16 21.79 -2.12
N PRO A 75 2.91 22.01 -0.82
CA PRO A 75 2.66 20.92 0.12
C PRO A 75 1.43 20.07 -0.25
N THR A 76 0.43 20.64 -0.96
CA THR A 76 -0.74 19.89 -1.43
C THR A 76 -0.35 18.82 -2.44
N LEU A 77 0.51 19.15 -3.40
CA LEU A 77 0.97 18.20 -4.40
C LEU A 77 1.80 17.07 -3.77
N PHE A 78 2.66 17.42 -2.80
CA PHE A 78 3.42 16.42 -2.04
C PHE A 78 2.49 15.41 -1.36
N TYR A 79 1.46 15.90 -0.65
CA TYR A 79 0.50 15.03 0.04
C TYR A 79 -0.40 14.25 -0.92
N LEU A 80 -0.73 14.81 -2.08
CA LEU A 80 -1.53 14.13 -3.10
C LEU A 80 -0.79 12.90 -3.64
N VAL A 81 0.47 13.08 -4.07
CA VAL A 81 1.30 12.00 -4.62
C VAL A 81 1.64 10.97 -3.57
N PHE A 82 1.99 11.40 -2.34
CA PHE A 82 2.23 10.48 -1.23
C PHE A 82 1.01 9.60 -0.92
N GLY A 83 -0.18 10.21 -0.88
CA GLY A 83 -1.43 9.49 -0.61
C GLY A 83 -1.82 8.55 -1.74
N GLU A 84 -1.65 8.98 -3.00
CA GLU A 84 -1.94 8.16 -4.18
C GLU A 84 -1.13 6.86 -4.17
N SER A 85 0.18 6.95 -4.00
CA SER A 85 1.06 5.79 -4.07
C SER A 85 0.89 4.85 -2.87
N SER A 86 0.60 5.40 -1.68
CA SER A 86 0.29 4.58 -0.51
C SER A 86 -1.02 3.80 -0.66
N LEU A 87 -2.04 4.38 -1.29
CA LEU A 87 -3.32 3.71 -1.49
C LEU A 87 -3.31 2.77 -2.69
N ASN A 88 -2.55 3.09 -3.74
CA ASN A 88 -2.56 2.26 -4.95
C ASN A 88 -2.02 0.84 -4.72
N ASP A 89 -1.10 0.65 -3.76
CA ASP A 89 -0.56 -0.67 -3.44
C ASP A 89 -1.66 -1.59 -2.88
N ALA A 90 -2.50 -1.05 -1.99
CA ALA A 90 -3.68 -1.74 -1.49
C ALA A 90 -4.74 -2.00 -2.59
N VAL A 91 -4.89 -1.10 -3.56
CA VAL A 91 -5.80 -1.31 -4.70
C VAL A 91 -5.26 -2.39 -5.64
N ALA A 92 -3.97 -2.37 -5.94
CA ALA A 92 -3.27 -3.30 -6.82
C ALA A 92 -3.35 -4.74 -6.28
N ILE A 93 -3.11 -4.96 -4.98
CA ILE A 93 -3.21 -6.29 -4.38
C ILE A 93 -4.65 -6.84 -4.41
N VAL A 94 -5.65 -5.98 -4.23
CA VAL A 94 -7.07 -6.37 -4.32
C VAL A 94 -7.47 -6.70 -5.76
N LEU A 95 -7.03 -5.89 -6.73
CA LEU A 95 -7.22 -6.16 -8.16
C LEU A 95 -6.57 -7.47 -8.57
N PHE A 96 -5.31 -7.69 -8.18
CA PHE A 96 -4.58 -8.92 -8.45
C PHE A 96 -5.28 -10.14 -7.88
N GLY A 97 -5.70 -10.09 -6.61
CA GLY A 97 -6.43 -11.18 -5.96
C GLY A 97 -7.78 -11.45 -6.62
N THR A 98 -8.45 -10.41 -7.12
CA THR A 98 -9.71 -10.54 -7.86
C THR A 98 -9.49 -11.21 -9.20
N PHE A 99 -8.55 -10.72 -10.03
CA PHE A 99 -8.26 -11.30 -11.34
C PHE A 99 -7.69 -12.72 -11.25
N SER A 100 -6.87 -13.01 -10.24
CA SER A 100 -6.27 -14.33 -10.06
C SER A 100 -7.31 -15.43 -9.80
N LYS A 101 -8.44 -15.10 -9.16
CA LYS A 101 -9.55 -16.06 -8.98
C LYS A 101 -10.17 -16.52 -10.29
N PHE A 102 -10.04 -15.74 -11.35
CA PHE A 102 -10.60 -16.07 -12.65
C PHE A 102 -9.67 -16.97 -13.48
N ILE A 103 -8.40 -17.12 -13.10
CA ILE A 103 -7.44 -17.98 -13.79
C ILE A 103 -7.93 -19.45 -13.75
N GLY A 104 -7.99 -20.10 -14.91
CA GLY A 104 -8.40 -21.50 -15.04
C GLY A 104 -9.91 -21.76 -15.11
N ASN A 105 -10.76 -20.74 -15.01
CA ASN A 105 -12.21 -20.88 -15.14
C ASN A 105 -12.69 -20.62 -16.59
N VAL A 106 -13.71 -21.35 -17.05
CA VAL A 106 -14.30 -21.20 -18.40
C VAL A 106 -15.28 -20.02 -18.41
N TYR A 107 -15.04 -19.05 -19.29
CA TYR A 107 -15.80 -17.80 -19.33
C TYR A 107 -17.05 -17.89 -20.20
N SER A 108 -18.19 -17.55 -19.61
CA SER A 108 -19.38 -17.06 -20.30
C SER A 108 -19.52 -15.54 -20.11
N SER A 109 -20.15 -14.84 -21.06
CA SER A 109 -20.38 -13.38 -21.00
C SER A 109 -21.17 -12.92 -19.77
N SER A 110 -21.90 -13.83 -19.11
CA SER A 110 -22.66 -13.60 -17.89
C SER A 110 -21.80 -13.37 -16.63
N TYR A 111 -20.49 -13.67 -16.65
CA TYR A 111 -19.62 -13.56 -15.46
C TYR A 111 -18.97 -12.18 -15.28
N LEU A 112 -19.02 -11.30 -16.29
CA LEU A 112 -18.50 -9.94 -16.20
C LEU A 112 -19.13 -9.11 -15.06
N PRO A 113 -20.47 -9.07 -14.88
CA PRO A 113 -21.08 -8.35 -13.76
C PRO A 113 -20.75 -8.98 -12.40
N ILE A 114 -20.54 -10.30 -12.35
CA ILE A 114 -20.15 -11.01 -11.13
C ILE A 114 -18.73 -10.63 -10.72
N ALA A 115 -17.81 -10.52 -11.69
CA ALA A 115 -16.43 -10.09 -11.44
C ALA A 115 -16.34 -8.64 -10.94
N ILE A 116 -17.16 -7.74 -11.49
CA ILE A 116 -17.25 -6.35 -11.02
C ILE A 116 -17.81 -6.31 -9.59
N LEU A 117 -18.85 -7.10 -9.29
CA LEU A 117 -19.42 -7.16 -7.95
C LEU A 117 -18.43 -7.73 -6.92
N ASP A 118 -17.71 -8.80 -7.27
CA ASP A 118 -16.68 -9.38 -6.41
C ASP A 118 -15.54 -8.39 -6.15
N PHE A 119 -15.12 -7.64 -7.17
CA PHE A 119 -14.13 -6.58 -7.00
C PHE A 119 -14.60 -5.53 -5.97
N VAL A 120 -15.81 -5.01 -6.15
CA VAL A 120 -16.38 -4.00 -5.25
C VAL A 120 -16.53 -4.55 -3.82
N LEU A 121 -16.99 -5.80 -3.69
CA LEU A 121 -17.20 -6.43 -2.39
C LEU A 121 -15.88 -6.66 -1.64
N ILE A 122 -14.85 -7.16 -2.33
CA ILE A 122 -13.52 -7.38 -1.74
C ILE A 122 -12.87 -6.03 -1.38
N PHE A 123 -12.98 -5.02 -2.24
CA PHE A 123 -12.43 -3.68 -2.01
C PHE A 123 -13.08 -2.97 -0.81
N VAL A 124 -14.42 -2.98 -0.73
CA VAL A 124 -15.14 -2.39 0.40
C VAL A 124 -14.91 -3.19 1.68
N GLY A 125 -14.94 -4.53 1.59
CA GLY A 125 -14.69 -5.42 2.72
C GLY A 125 -13.30 -5.24 3.33
N SER A 126 -12.25 -5.19 2.50
CA SER A 126 -10.88 -4.99 2.97
C SER A 126 -10.68 -3.60 3.58
N THR A 127 -11.29 -2.57 3.00
CA THR A 127 -11.26 -1.19 3.53
C THR A 127 -11.91 -1.11 4.91
N LEU A 128 -13.09 -1.72 5.10
CA LEU A 128 -13.80 -1.73 6.39
C LEU A 128 -12.99 -2.44 7.48
N ILE A 129 -12.42 -3.61 7.15
CA ILE A 129 -11.57 -4.36 8.07
C ILE A 129 -10.32 -3.53 8.43
N GLY A 130 -9.69 -2.88 7.45
CA GLY A 130 -8.55 -1.99 7.67
C GLY A 130 -8.88 -0.83 8.62
N ILE A 131 -10.03 -0.18 8.44
CA ILE A 131 -10.51 0.89 9.34
C ILE A 131 -10.72 0.34 10.75
N LEU A 132 -11.37 -0.82 10.88
CA LEU A 132 -11.64 -1.44 12.18
C LEU A 132 -10.34 -1.72 12.95
N PHE A 133 -9.36 -2.37 12.31
CA PHE A 133 -8.07 -2.67 12.94
C PHE A 133 -7.25 -1.40 13.20
N GLY A 134 -7.33 -0.39 12.33
CA GLY A 134 -6.67 0.90 12.52
C GLY A 134 -7.22 1.65 13.74
N VAL A 135 -8.55 1.69 13.88
CA VAL A 135 -9.22 2.28 15.06
C VAL A 135 -8.92 1.47 16.31
N LEU A 136 -8.97 0.14 16.24
CA LEU A 136 -8.64 -0.73 17.37
C LEU A 136 -7.20 -0.49 17.84
N SER A 137 -6.24 -0.43 16.91
CA SER A 137 -4.83 -0.15 17.22
C SER A 137 -4.66 1.25 17.81
N ALA A 138 -5.32 2.27 17.26
CA ALA A 138 -5.29 3.63 17.82
C ALA A 138 -5.88 3.69 19.23
N LEU A 139 -6.95 2.93 19.50
CA LEU A 139 -7.53 2.81 20.83
C LEU A 139 -6.61 2.06 21.78
N LEU A 140 -5.97 0.98 21.34
CA LEU A 140 -4.97 0.26 22.13
C LEU A 140 -3.83 1.21 22.52
N PHE A 141 -3.22 1.93 21.56
CA PHE A 141 -2.17 2.90 21.87
C PHE A 141 -2.63 4.06 22.77
N LYS A 142 -3.92 4.43 22.72
CA LYS A 142 -4.48 5.45 23.62
C LYS A 142 -4.63 4.94 25.07
N HIS A 143 -4.91 3.65 25.28
CA HIS A 143 -5.14 3.08 26.61
C HIS A 143 -3.88 2.45 27.21
N PHE A 144 -2.95 1.95 26.37
CA PHE A 144 -1.67 1.42 26.80
C PHE A 144 -0.61 2.53 26.74
N ASP A 145 -0.36 3.17 27.88
CA ASP A 145 0.68 4.20 28.01
C ASP A 145 2.08 3.57 28.07
N PHE A 146 2.68 3.34 26.89
CA PHE A 146 4.05 2.80 26.77
C PHE A 146 5.14 3.71 27.38
N LYS A 147 4.79 4.94 27.81
CA LYS A 147 5.74 5.87 28.43
C LYS A 147 6.47 5.21 29.61
N GLY A 148 5.77 4.46 30.45
CA GLY A 148 6.37 3.80 31.62
C GLY A 148 7.48 2.80 31.27
N CYS A 149 7.31 2.03 30.20
CA CYS A 149 8.28 1.02 29.76
C CYS A 149 9.53 1.67 29.12
N LEU A 150 9.31 2.69 28.29
CA LEU A 150 10.38 3.39 27.57
C LEU A 150 11.26 4.23 28.51
N TYR A 151 10.68 4.82 29.57
CA TYR A 151 11.47 5.47 30.63
C TYR A 151 12.31 4.47 31.43
N HIS A 152 11.85 3.23 31.61
CA HIS A 152 12.60 2.20 32.35
C HIS A 152 13.77 1.62 31.53
N GLU A 153 13.60 1.41 30.22
CA GLU A 153 14.69 0.99 29.32
C GLU A 153 15.76 2.07 29.15
N VAL A 154 15.35 3.32 28.87
CA VAL A 154 16.29 4.44 28.71
C VAL A 154 17.04 4.72 30.02
N ARG A 155 16.37 4.59 31.17
CA ARG A 155 17.01 4.71 32.48
C ARG A 155 17.95 3.55 32.77
N GLY A 156 17.58 2.32 32.41
CA GLY A 156 18.45 1.15 32.54
C GLY A 156 19.76 1.29 31.75
N PHE A 157 19.67 1.77 30.51
CA PHE A 157 20.84 2.05 29.67
C PHE A 157 21.73 3.16 30.25
N ALA A 158 21.13 4.27 30.70
CA ALA A 158 21.87 5.37 31.31
C ALA A 158 22.56 4.98 32.63
N THR A 159 21.95 4.10 33.42
CA THR A 159 22.58 3.57 34.64
C THR A 159 23.69 2.55 34.35
N SER A 160 23.57 1.79 33.25
CA SER A 160 24.59 0.83 32.83
C SER A 160 25.82 1.51 32.23
N SER A 161 25.66 2.66 31.56
CA SER A 161 26.78 3.44 31.02
C SER A 161 27.59 4.18 32.09
N HIS A 162 27.11 4.25 33.33
CA HIS A 162 27.78 4.93 34.44
C HIS A 162 28.52 3.98 35.40
N GLN A 163 28.54 2.67 35.16
CA GLN A 163 29.39 1.76 35.94
C GLN A 163 30.86 1.96 35.53
N PRO A 164 31.74 2.42 36.42
CA PRO A 164 33.17 2.45 36.13
C PRO A 164 33.66 1.00 36.00
N HIS A 165 34.21 0.66 34.83
CA HIS A 165 34.88 -0.61 34.61
C HIS A 165 35.92 -0.83 35.71
N ARG A 166 35.65 -1.75 36.64
CA ARG A 166 36.68 -2.22 37.57
C ARG A 166 37.66 -3.08 36.78
N PRO A 167 38.97 -2.80 36.81
CA PRO A 167 39.96 -3.66 36.17
C PRO A 167 39.95 -5.02 36.85
N HIS A 168 39.86 -6.08 36.04
CA HIS A 168 39.95 -7.46 36.50
C HIS A 168 41.35 -7.74 37.06
N PRO A 169 41.49 -8.36 38.24
CA PRO A 169 42.78 -8.80 38.73
C PRO A 169 43.26 -9.98 37.87
N ILE A 170 44.41 -9.79 37.24
CA ILE A 170 45.17 -10.85 36.58
C ILE A 170 45.77 -11.68 37.71
N ASN A 171 45.27 -12.90 37.91
CA ASN A 171 45.88 -13.84 38.85
C ASN A 171 47.14 -14.47 38.20
N PRO A 172 48.22 -14.69 38.98
CA PRO A 172 49.49 -15.20 38.49
C PRO A 172 49.45 -16.69 38.09
#